data_AF-A0A098B503-F1
#
_entry.id   AF-A0A098B503-F1
#
_cell.length_a   1.000
_cell.length_b   1.000
_cell.length_c   1.000
_cell.angle_alpha   90.00
_cell.angle_beta   90.00
_cell.angle_gamma   90.00
#
_symmetry.space_group_name_H-M   'P 1'
#
loop_
_entity.id
_entity.type
_entity.pdbx_description
1 polymer ?
#
loop_
_entity_poly.entity_id
_entity_poly.type
_entity_poly.pdbx_seq_one_letter_code
_entity_poly.pdbx_strand_id
1 'polypeptide(L)' 'MKRLCEEQGAAGLFPGVCRIDYLISHYIGCGFCRTKTLGDGDEVCNCRYSTHGHCSWPLEEGLTEKK' A
#
# COMPACT_ATOMS: atom_id res chain seq x y z
N MET A 1 0.18 8.82 -8.14
CA MET A 1 -0.32 7.48 -8.54
C MET A 1 -1.80 7.46 -8.90
N LYS A 2 -2.74 7.96 -8.08
CA LYS A 2 -4.18 7.93 -8.41
C LYS A 2 -4.52 8.43 -9.83
N ARG A 3 -4.11 9.66 -10.17
CA ARG A 3 -4.32 10.26 -11.51
C ARG A 3 -3.75 9.40 -12.64
N LEU A 4 -2.53 8.88 -12.48
CA LEU A 4 -1.90 8.01 -13.47
C LEU A 4 -2.68 6.69 -13.67
N CYS A 5 -3.18 6.09 -12.60
CA CYS A 5 -4.03 4.89 -12.70
C CYS A 5 -5.36 5.20 -13.39
N GLU A 6 -5.95 6.38 -13.19
CA GLU A 6 -7.17 6.82 -13.87
C GLU A 6 -6.93 7.05 -15.37
N GLU A 7 -5.86 7.77 -15.72
CA GLU A 7 -5.47 8.05 -17.11
C GLU A 7 -5.22 6.76 -17.91
N GLN A 8 -4.66 5.74 -17.26
CA GLN A 8 -4.35 4.45 -17.88
C GLN A 8 -5.51 3.44 -17.81
N GLY A 9 -6.68 3.83 -17.29
CA GLY A 9 -7.81 2.90 -17.09
C GLY A 9 -7.53 1.76 -16.11
N ALA A 10 -6.51 1.90 -15.27
CA ALA A 10 -6.01 0.89 -14.34
C ALA A 10 -6.42 1.18 -12.88
N ALA A 11 -7.53 1.90 -12.67
CA ALA A 11 -8.02 2.23 -11.33
C ALA A 11 -8.27 0.99 -10.46
N GLY A 12 -8.68 -0.14 -11.05
CA GLY A 12 -8.84 -1.41 -10.33
C GLY A 12 -7.55 -2.03 -9.79
N LEU A 13 -6.39 -1.66 -10.33
CA LEU A 13 -5.08 -2.13 -9.88
C LEU A 13 -4.51 -1.24 -8.76
N PHE A 14 -5.02 -0.02 -8.61
CA PHE A 14 -4.51 0.97 -7.67
C PHE A 14 -4.48 0.50 -6.20
N PRO A 15 -5.49 -0.23 -5.67
CA PRO A 15 -5.43 -0.77 -4.30
C PRO A 15 -4.27 -1.77 -4.13
N GLY A 16 -4.04 -2.61 -5.14
CA GLY A 16 -2.93 -3.57 -5.16
C GLY A 16 -1.58 -2.86 -5.16
N VAL A 17 -1.41 -1.84 -5.99
CA VAL A 17 -0.18 -1.03 -6.05
C VAL A 17 0.11 -0.37 -4.70
N CYS A 18 -0.92 0.16 -4.03
CA CYS A 18 -0.74 0.71 -2.69
C CYS A 18 -0.24 -0.37 -1.71
N ARG A 19 -0.76 -1.60 -1.75
CA ARG A 19 -0.33 -2.67 -0.83
C ARG A 19 1.13 -3.10 -1.03
N ILE A 20 1.67 -2.96 -2.25
CA ILE A 20 3.08 -3.28 -2.55
C ILE A 20 4.06 -2.44 -1.72
N ASP A 21 3.70 -1.23 -1.29
CA ASP A 21 4.56 -0.37 -0.45
C ASP A 21 5.09 -1.08 0.81
N TYR A 22 4.24 -1.86 1.47
CA TYR A 22 4.64 -2.60 2.65
C TYR A 22 5.61 -3.75 2.32
N LEU A 23 5.37 -4.46 1.21
CA LEU A 23 6.26 -5.51 0.71
C LEU A 23 7.64 -4.93 0.40
N ILE A 24 7.68 -3.81 -0.31
CA ILE A 24 8.90 -3.06 -0.62
C ILE A 24 9.60 -2.65 0.67
N SER A 25 8.87 -2.07 1.63
CA SER A 25 9.45 -1.64 2.91
C SER A 25 10.06 -2.80 3.69
N HIS A 26 9.42 -3.98 3.65
CA HIS A 26 9.94 -5.19 4.27
C HIS A 26 11.27 -5.64 3.63
N TYR A 27 11.32 -5.72 2.29
CA TYR A 27 12.55 -6.14 1.59
C TYR A 27 13.69 -5.12 1.67
N ILE A 28 13.38 -3.83 1.70
CA ILE A 28 14.38 -2.75 1.81
C ILE A 28 14.80 -2.53 3.28
N GLY A 29 14.13 -3.16 4.25
CA GLY A 29 14.44 -3.01 5.67
C GLY A 29 14.12 -1.62 6.22
N CYS A 30 13.11 -0.96 5.65
CA CYS A 30 12.60 0.32 6.10
C CYS A 30 11.35 0.12 6.97
N GLY A 31 11.05 1.12 7.80
CA GLY A 31 9.76 1.21 8.47
C GLY A 31 8.72 1.76 7.51
N PHE A 32 7.52 1.18 7.52
CA PHE A 32 6.38 1.71 6.79
C PHE A 32 5.11 1.59 7.61
N CYS A 33 4.31 2.66 7.59
CA CYS A 33 3.01 2.73 8.25
C CYS A 33 2.00 3.43 7.35
N ARG A 34 0.79 2.88 7.27
CA ARG A 34 -0.36 3.47 6.58
C ARG A 34 -1.65 2.97 7.20
N THR A 35 -2.59 3.86 7.46
CA THR A 35 -3.93 3.50 7.95
C THR A 35 -5.05 3.98 7.03
N LYS A 36 -4.76 4.91 6.10
CA LYS A 36 -5.66 5.45 5.10
C LYS A 36 -5.01 5.44 3.73
N THR A 37 -5.73 5.00 2.72
CA THR A 37 -5.24 4.92 1.34
C THR A 37 -6.30 5.33 0.33
N LEU A 38 -5.89 6.16 -0.63
CA LEU A 38 -6.73 6.53 -1.77
C LEU A 38 -7.21 5.31 -2.56
N GLY A 39 -6.48 4.19 -2.50
CA GLY A 39 -6.86 2.95 -3.17
C GLY A 39 -8.08 2.27 -2.56
N ASP A 40 -8.30 2.41 -1.26
CA ASP A 40 -9.46 1.84 -0.55
C ASP A 40 -10.64 2.85 -0.52
N GLY A 41 -10.48 4.00 -1.16
CA GLY A 41 -11.51 5.04 -1.26
C GLY A 41 -11.45 6.14 -0.21
N ASP A 42 -10.40 6.19 0.63
CA ASP A 42 -10.20 7.30 1.57
C ASP A 42 -9.99 8.64 0.84
N GLU A 43 -10.32 9.74 1.52
CA GLU A 43 -10.10 11.09 0.99
C GLU A 43 -8.61 11.46 0.87
N VAL A 44 -7.76 10.89 1.73
CA VAL A 44 -6.32 11.19 1.79
C VAL A 44 -5.51 9.94 2.12
N CYS A 45 -4.37 9.76 1.43
CA CYS A 45 -3.39 8.74 1.77
C CYS A 45 -2.45 9.26 2.88
N ASN A 46 -2.17 8.44 3.89
CA ASN A 46 -1.24 8.79 4.97
C ASN A 46 0.00 7.89 5.02
N CYS A 47 0.48 7.42 3.87
CA CYS A 47 1.68 6.60 3.81
C CYS A 47 2.89 7.35 4.40
N ARG A 48 3.61 6.67 5.29
CA ARG A 48 4.85 7.18 5.88
C ARG A 48 5.92 6.10 5.84
N TYR A 49 7.01 6.43 5.16
CA TYR A 49 8.26 5.68 5.21
C TYR A 49 9.17 6.22 6.32
N SER A 50 9.89 5.32 6.96
CA SER A 50 10.91 5.61 7.95
C SER A 50 12.21 4.94 7.52
N THR A 51 13.30 5.71 7.50
CA THR A 51 14.65 5.22 7.15
C THR A 51 15.17 4.15 8.10
N HIS A 52 14.68 4.16 9.34
CA HIS A 52 14.98 3.15 10.35
C HIS A 52 13.66 2.58 10.88
N GLY A 53 13.54 1.26 10.88
CA GLY A 53 12.38 0.56 11.41
C GLY A 53 12.12 -0.74 10.69
N HIS A 54 11.32 -1.61 11.29
CA HIS A 54 10.86 -2.85 10.67
C HIS A 54 9.40 -2.69 10.27
N CYS A 55 9.10 -2.93 9.00
CA CYS A 55 7.72 -3.12 8.57
C CYS A 55 7.29 -4.55 8.89
N SER A 56 6.48 -4.72 9.93
CA SER A 56 5.78 -5.98 10.18
C SER A 56 4.71 -6.15 9.12
N TRP A 57 5.10 -6.70 7.97
CA TRP A 57 4.16 -7.04 6.91
C TRP A 57 3.47 -8.36 7.26
N PRO A 58 2.16 -8.36 7.59
CA PRO A 58 1.43 -9.58 7.82
C PRO A 58 0.99 -10.10 6.44
N LEU A 59 1.92 -10.76 5.76
CA LEU A 59 1.69 -11.37 4.44
C LEU A 59 0.50 -12.35 4.48
N GLU A 60 0.24 -12.94 5.65
CA GLU A 60 -0.86 -13.89 5.89
C GLU A 60 -2.24 -13.23 6.07
N GLU A 61 -2.34 -12.02 6.62
CA GLU A 61 -3.64 -11.37 6.84
C GLU A 61 -4.14 -10.59 5.59
N GLY A 62 -3.21 -10.13 4.75
CA GLY A 62 -3.52 -9.35 3.55
C GLY A 62 -3.98 -10.15 2.33
N LEU A 63 -3.72 -11.47 2.34
CA LEU A 63 -4.08 -12.42 1.26
C LEU A 63 -5.31 -13.27 1.57
N THR A 64 -5.87 -13.18 2.78
CA THR A 64 -7.21 -13.70 3.06
C THR A 64 -8.25 -12.87 2.31
N GLU A 65 -8.38 -13.18 1.03
CA GLU A 65 -9.51 -12.84 0.19
C GLU A 65 -10.78 -13.20 0.95
N LYS A 66 -11.62 -12.19 1.18
CA LYS A 66 -13.03 -12.43 1.49
C LYS A 66 -13.59 -13.21 0.28
N LYS A 67 -13.95 -14.48 0.52
CA LYS A 67 -14.81 -15.28 -0.37
C LYS A 67 -16.11 -14.55 -0.68
#